data_AF-A0A1V5L023-F1
#
_entry.id   AF-A0A1V5L023-F1
#
_cell.length_a   1.000
_cell.length_b   1.000
_cell.length_c   1.000
_cell.angle_alpha   90.00
_cell.angle_beta   90.00
_cell.angle_gamma   90.00
#
_symmetry.space_group_name_H-M   'P 1'
#
loop_
_entity.id
_entity.type
_entity.pdbx_description
1 polymer ?
#
loop_
_entity_poly.entity_id
_entity_poly.type
_entity_poly.pdbx_seq_one_letter_code
_entity_poly.pdbx_strand_id
1 'polypeptide(L)' 'MLTSQAPDIPDAVQRILLVDDVSVTGSTMEKSRAALSRFTIQTIALKGQKADIILFPEWKGCVQWPWNVPD' A
#
# COMPACT_ATOMS: atom_id res chain seq x y z
N MET A 1 -17.39 -5.56 0.30
CA MET A 1 -17.13 -5.77 -1.14
C MET A 1 -16.27 -4.59 -1.60
N LEU A 2 -14.99 -4.81 -1.94
CA LEU A 2 -14.17 -3.75 -2.53
C LEU A 2 -14.69 -3.53 -3.95
N THR A 3 -15.26 -2.36 -4.22
CA THR A 3 -15.76 -2.01 -5.55
C THR A 3 -14.58 -1.89 -6.50
N SER A 4 -14.62 -2.57 -7.64
CA SER A 4 -13.56 -2.55 -8.67
C SER A 4 -13.42 -1.20 -9.39
N GLN A 5 -14.17 -0.19 -8.96
CA GLN A 5 -14.19 1.13 -9.58
C GLN A 5 -13.07 1.98 -8.96
N ALA A 6 -12.23 2.56 -9.81
CA ALA A 6 -11.24 3.52 -9.37
C ALA A 6 -11.95 4.67 -8.64
N PRO A 7 -11.41 5.15 -7.50
CA PRO A 7 -11.99 6.28 -6.79
C PRO A 7 -12.03 7.50 -7.70
N ASP A 8 -13.11 8.26 -7.62
CA ASP A 8 -13.17 9.58 -8.26
C ASP A 8 -12.26 10.53 -7.47
N ILE A 9 -11.14 10.93 -8.10
CA ILE A 9 -10.11 11.75 -7.48
C ILE A 9 -10.05 13.08 -8.24
N PRO A 10 -10.15 14.24 -7.56
CA PRO A 10 -10.12 15.55 -8.22
C PRO A 10 -8.84 15.78 -9.03
N ASP A 11 -8.94 16.44 -10.18
CA ASP A 11 -7.81 16.72 -11.08
C ASP A 11 -6.74 17.64 -10.47
N ALA A 12 -7.11 18.41 -9.43
CA ALA A 12 -6.16 19.23 -8.68
C ALA A 12 -5.17 18.38 -7.85
N VAL A 13 -5.48 17.10 -7.60
CA VAL A 13 -4.58 16.17 -6.91
C VAL A 13 -3.46 15.75 -7.87
N GLN A 14 -2.22 15.96 -7.44
CA GLN A 14 -1.04 15.55 -8.22
C GLN A 14 -0.27 14.40 -7.57
N ARG A 15 -0.37 14.27 -6.24
CA ARG A 15 0.42 13.34 -5.42
C ARG A 15 -0.49 12.47 -4.57
N ILE A 16 -0.23 11.18 -4.55
CA ILE A 16 -0.96 10.20 -3.73
C ILE A 16 0.05 9.36 -2.94
N LEU A 17 -0.24 9.16 -1.65
CA LEU A 17 0.45 8.19 -0.81
C LEU A 17 -0.41 6.91 -0.75
N LEU A 18 0.11 5.82 -1.28
CA LEU A 18 -0.47 4.50 -1.12
C LEU A 18 0.05 3.85 0.16
N VAL A 19 -0.87 3.40 1.01
CA VAL A 19 -0.58 2.81 2.32
C VAL A 19 -1.06 1.37 2.31
N ASP A 20 -0.21 0.45 2.75
CA ASP A 20 -0.57 -0.95 3.01
C ASP A 20 0.09 -1.44 4.31
N ASP A 21 -0.41 -2.53 4.88
CA ASP A 21 0.16 -3.09 6.11
C ASP A 21 1.50 -3.81 5.83
N VAL A 22 1.58 -4.57 4.74
CA VAL A 22 2.78 -5.29 4.32
C VAL A 22 3.03 -5.16 2.83
N SER A 23 4.30 -5.09 2.42
CA SER A 23 4.68 -5.19 1.00
C SER A 23 5.77 -6.22 0.78
N VAL A 24 5.36 -7.49 0.69
CA VAL A 24 6.27 -8.64 0.54
C VAL A 24 6.68 -8.86 -0.92
N THR A 25 5.72 -9.19 -1.80
CA THR A 25 5.98 -9.39 -3.23
C THR A 25 5.87 -8.10 -4.04
N GLY A 26 5.18 -7.09 -3.52
CA GLY A 26 4.94 -5.81 -4.20
C GLY A 26 3.77 -5.81 -5.19
N SER A 27 3.19 -6.97 -5.51
CA SER A 27 2.18 -7.08 -6.58
C SER A 27 0.95 -6.20 -6.34
N THR A 28 0.49 -6.07 -5.09
CA THR A 28 -0.62 -5.18 -4.73
C THR A 28 -0.28 -3.72 -5.02
N MET A 29 0.89 -3.27 -4.57
CA MET A 29 1.37 -1.89 -4.78
C MET A 29 1.55 -1.58 -6.26
N GLU A 30 2.10 -2.50 -7.05
CA GLU A 30 2.30 -2.34 -8.49
C GLU A 30 0.97 -2.19 -9.23
N LYS A 31 -0.03 -3.02 -8.91
CA LYS A 31 -1.37 -2.91 -9.49
C LYS A 31 -2.03 -1.57 -9.17
N SER A 32 -1.93 -1.12 -7.91
CA SER A 32 -2.47 0.17 -7.49
C SER A 32 -1.75 1.35 -8.15
N ARG A 33 -0.42 1.28 -8.30
CA ARG A 33 0.36 2.27 -9.06
C ARG A 33 -0.08 2.35 -10.51
N ALA A 34 -0.29 1.20 -11.17
CA ALA A 34 -0.74 1.16 -12.56
C ALA A 34 -2.14 1.79 -12.73
N ALA A 35 -3.06 1.46 -11.82
CA ALA A 35 -4.42 2.03 -11.82
C ALA A 35 -4.44 3.55 -11.57
N LEU A 36 -3.43 4.09 -10.89
CA LEU A 36 -3.30 5.51 -10.54
C LEU A 36 -2.14 6.20 -11.29
N SER A 37 -1.76 5.69 -12.46
CA SER A 37 -0.59 6.13 -13.24
C SER A 37 -0.61 7.60 -13.66
N ARG A 38 -1.76 8.28 -13.61
CA ARG A 38 -1.85 9.73 -13.85
C ARG A 38 -1.31 10.60 -12.73
N PHE A 39 -1.04 10.03 -11.55
CA PHE A 39 -0.57 10.73 -10.38
C PHE A 39 0.90 10.39 -10.07
N THR A 40 1.57 11.28 -9.36
CA THR A 40 2.84 10.95 -8.71
C THR A 40 2.54 10.09 -7.48
N ILE A 41 2.93 8.82 -7.53
CA ILE A 41 2.66 7.86 -6.45
C ILE A 41 3.89 7.67 -5.56
N GLN A 42 3.70 7.81 -4.26
CA GLN A 42 4.62 7.33 -3.23
C GLN A 42 3.97 6.15 -2.48
N THR A 43 4.74 5.13 -2.10
CA THR A 43 4.22 3.99 -1.33
C THR A 43 4.85 3.91 0.05
N ILE A 44 4.04 3.54 1.04
CA ILE A 44 4.49 3.22 2.39
C ILE A 44 3.89 1.88 2.83
N ALA A 45 4.71 1.06 3.49
CA ALA A 45 4.25 -0.14 4.16
C ALA A 45 4.92 -0.27 5.54
N LEU A 46 4.27 -0.99 6.46
CA LEU A 46 4.83 -1.19 7.80
C LEU A 46 6.03 -2.14 7.74
N LYS A 47 5.92 -3.26 7.02
CA LYS A 47 7.02 -4.21 6.77
C LYS A 47 7.11 -4.67 5.32
N GLY A 48 8.26 -5.22 4.94
CA GLY A 48 8.50 -5.81 3.63
C GLY A 48 9.67 -5.13 2.90
N GLN A 49 9.69 -5.24 1.56
CA GLN A 49 10.79 -4.74 0.74
C GLN A 49 10.33 -3.98 -0.51
N LYS A 50 9.02 -3.93 -0.77
CA LYS A 50 8.45 -3.45 -2.04
C LYS A 50 7.58 -2.20 -1.85
N ALA A 51 8.13 -1.20 -1.15
CA ALA A 51 7.56 0.14 -1.07
C ALA A 51 8.68 1.20 -0.98
N ASP A 52 8.38 2.46 -1.28
CA ASP A 52 9.37 3.54 -1.19
C ASP A 52 9.78 3.81 0.26
N ILE A 53 8.83 3.67 1.19
CA ILE A 53 9.03 3.80 2.63
C ILE A 53 8.62 2.50 3.31
N ILE A 54 9.53 1.94 4.11
CA ILE A 54 9.26 0.81 5.01
C ILE A 54 9.52 1.28 6.44
N LEU A 55 8.53 1.14 7.33
CA LEU A 55 8.65 1.62 8.71
C LEU A 55 9.57 0.74 9.56
N PHE A 56 9.47 -0.58 9.43
CA PHE A 56 10.29 -1.56 10.17
C PHE A 56 11.01 -2.50 9.20
N PRO A 57 12.04 -2.02 8.47
CA PRO A 57 12.75 -2.81 7.45
C PRO A 57 13.47 -4.04 8.01
N GLU A 58 13.81 -4.03 9.30
CA GLU A 58 14.46 -5.12 10.02
C GLU A 58 13.52 -6.29 10.33
N TRP A 59 12.20 -6.08 10.31
CA TRP A 59 11.23 -7.09 10.70
C TRP A 59 10.96 -8.10 9.59
N LYS A 60 11.49 -9.32 9.75
CA LYS A 60 11.34 -10.42 8.78
C LYS A 60 10.21 -11.41 9.11
N GLY A 61 9.69 -11.38 10.34
CA GLY A 61 8.70 -12.34 10.84
C GLY A 61 7.26 -12.05 10.41
N CYS A 62 6.34 -12.97 10.73
CA CYS A 62 4.91 -12.67 10.70
C CYS A 62 4.58 -11.57 11.73
N VAL A 63 3.62 -10.71 11.40
CA VAL A 63 3.13 -9.68 12.31
C VAL A 63 1.83 -10.18 12.91
N GLN A 64 1.72 -10.15 14.23
CA GLN A 64 0.45 -10.37 14.93
C GLN A 64 -0.26 -9.02 14.98
N TRP A 65 -1.22 -8.84 14.08
CA TRP A 65 -1.91 -7.57 13.93
C TRP A 65 -2.93 -7.34 15.04
N PRO A 66 -3.07 -6.11 15.59
CA PRO A 66 -4.06 -5.82 16.62
C PRO A 66 -5.51 -6.10 16.20
N TRP A 67 -5.80 -6.04 14.90
CA TRP A 67 -7.11 -6.32 14.31
C TRP A 67 -7.31 -7.80 13.95
N ASN A 68 -6.30 -8.65 14.14
CA ASN A 68 -6.41 -10.10 14.01
C ASN A 68 -6.53 -10.73 15.40
N VAL A 69 -7.66 -10.47 16.06
CA VAL A 69 -7.95 -11.00 17.40
C VAL A 69 -8.12 -12.52 17.27
N PRO A 70 -7.38 -13.34 18.05
CA PRO A 70 -7.66 -14.78 18.11
C PRO A 70 -9.08 -15.02 18.63
N ASP A 71 -9.77 -16.01 18.05
CA ASP A 71 -11.05 -16.52 18.58
C ASP A 71 -10.88 -17.09 20.00
#